data_AF-A0A2I1YII1-F1
#
_entry.id   AF-A0A2I1YII1-F1
#
_cell.length_a   1.000
_cell.length_b   1.000
_cell.length_c   1.000
_cell.angle_alpha   90.00
_cell.angle_beta   90.00
_cell.angle_gamma   90.00
#
_symmetry.space_group_name_H-M   'P 1'
#
loop_
_entity.id
_entity.type
_entity.pdbx_description
1 polymer ?
#
loop_
_entity_poly.entity_id
_entity_poly.type
_entity_poly.pdbx_seq_one_letter_code
_entity_poly.pdbx_strand_id
1 'polypeptide(L)'
;MMKIYFGNDEENNLLVKKRLESFKIDYEEHSSKDIDYQTLLNWFTNSSDMFEFLQPRLMRYKLDNRLIFSQFVLKILNDIDNSLKLPLAVTDTNIIPGLTPGEVTIFLPPEYRKTERIQLYHQLNQLDTERRFWRNLKIFREQSGLRWFEFNQLMFSDTSDDLGEVKRAKDNFFAYKRNLKIPPQEQIEKAAKVLMIEPEDFFTKTVSDLQNF
;
A
#
# COMPACT_ATOMS: atom_id res chain seq x y z
N MET A 1 -10.72 26.45 6.86
CA MET A 1 -10.51 25.55 8.02
C MET A 1 -11.20 24.23 7.72
N MET A 2 -10.53 23.08 7.86
CA MET A 2 -11.06 21.79 7.40
C MET A 2 -12.12 21.23 8.37
N LYS A 3 -13.25 20.77 7.83
CA LYS A 3 -14.30 20.09 8.59
C LYS A 3 -14.40 18.65 8.14
N ILE A 4 -14.51 17.70 9.06
CA ILE A 4 -14.70 16.28 8.72
C ILE A 4 -15.96 15.76 9.39
N TYR A 5 -16.87 15.24 8.56
CA TYR A 5 -18.10 14.59 9.00
C TYR A 5 -17.88 13.08 9.05
N PHE A 6 -17.95 12.51 10.23
CA PHE A 6 -17.77 11.07 10.47
C PHE A 6 -19.13 10.35 10.47
N GLY A 7 -19.16 9.15 9.90
CA GLY A 7 -20.34 8.30 9.84
C GLY A 7 -20.33 7.18 10.88
N ASN A 8 -21.12 6.14 10.65
CA ASN A 8 -21.23 4.99 11.58
C ASN A 8 -20.08 3.96 11.51
N ASP A 9 -19.12 4.12 10.59
CA ASP A 9 -17.96 3.21 10.49
C ASP A 9 -16.88 3.58 11.53
N GLU A 10 -17.05 3.07 12.75
CA GLU A 10 -16.15 3.35 13.88
C GLU A 10 -14.70 2.95 13.61
N GLU A 11 -14.47 1.85 12.89
CA GLU A 11 -13.11 1.36 12.60
C GLU A 11 -12.39 2.32 11.64
N ASN A 12 -13.03 2.66 10.51
CA ASN A 12 -12.45 3.59 9.55
C ASN A 12 -12.29 4.99 10.17
N ASN A 13 -13.28 5.47 10.92
CA ASN A 13 -13.22 6.75 11.63
C ASN A 13 -11.98 6.82 12.54
N LEU A 14 -11.75 5.79 13.34
CA LEU A 14 -10.63 5.76 14.28
C LEU A 14 -9.27 5.73 13.58
N LEU A 15 -9.16 4.99 12.47
CA LEU A 15 -7.95 4.98 11.64
C LEU A 15 -7.67 6.33 10.97
N VAL A 16 -8.71 6.99 10.45
CA VAL A 16 -8.60 8.32 9.85
C VAL A 16 -8.17 9.35 10.90
N LYS A 17 -8.77 9.35 12.10
CA LYS A 17 -8.39 10.24 13.20
C LYS A 17 -6.94 10.05 13.62
N LYS A 18 -6.51 8.81 13.86
CA LYS A 18 -5.10 8.49 14.19
C LYS A 18 -4.13 9.02 13.14
N ARG A 19 -4.50 8.93 11.86
CA ARG A 19 -3.67 9.42 10.76
C ARG A 19 -3.61 10.95 10.74
N LEU A 20 -4.75 11.63 10.92
CA LEU A 20 -4.81 13.10 11.03
C LEU A 20 -3.96 13.62 12.19
N GLU A 21 -4.05 12.97 13.36
CA GLU A 21 -3.23 13.27 14.55
C GLU A 21 -1.74 13.05 14.27
N SER A 22 -1.38 11.95 13.61
CA SER A 22 0.03 11.64 13.26
C SER A 22 0.68 12.72 12.41
N PHE A 23 -0.13 13.39 11.59
CA PHE A 23 0.29 14.47 10.71
C PHE A 23 0.07 15.86 11.29
N LYS A 24 -0.50 15.96 12.51
CA LYS A 24 -0.86 17.23 13.17
C LYS A 24 -1.70 18.14 12.28
N ILE A 25 -2.68 17.54 11.59
CA ILE A 25 -3.60 18.28 10.73
C ILE A 25 -4.74 18.79 11.60
N ASP A 26 -4.95 20.11 11.61
CA ASP A 26 -6.07 20.72 12.33
C ASP A 26 -7.37 20.50 11.55
N TYR A 27 -8.40 19.98 12.24
CA TYR A 27 -9.73 19.78 11.67
C TYR A 27 -10.83 19.94 12.72
N GLU A 28 -12.01 20.38 12.29
CA GLU A 28 -13.23 20.34 13.09
C GLU A 28 -13.94 19.00 12.89
N GLU A 29 -14.20 18.30 13.99
CA GLU A 29 -14.94 17.05 14.00
C GLU A 29 -16.44 17.31 14.04
N HIS A 30 -17.17 16.72 13.10
CA HIS A 30 -18.63 16.72 13.05
C HIS A 30 -19.17 15.30 12.92
N SER A 31 -20.38 15.09 13.43
CA SER A 31 -21.14 13.86 13.24
C SER A 31 -21.96 13.93 11.95
N SER A 32 -22.32 12.78 11.40
CA SER A 32 -23.31 12.67 10.32
C SER A 32 -24.63 13.38 10.65
N LYS A 33 -25.00 13.49 11.93
CA LYS A 33 -26.20 14.21 12.41
C LYS A 33 -26.12 15.73 12.27
N ASP A 34 -24.92 16.29 12.13
CA ASP A 34 -24.73 17.73 11.98
C ASP A 34 -24.96 18.20 10.52
N ILE A 35 -25.23 17.26 9.60
CA ILE A 35 -25.48 17.55 8.20
C ILE A 35 -26.96 17.92 8.04
N ASP A 36 -27.21 19.21 7.88
CA ASP A 36 -28.53 19.74 7.61
C ASP A 36 -28.81 19.92 6.10
N TYR A 37 -30.05 20.31 5.79
CA TYR A 37 -30.49 20.51 4.41
C TYR A 37 -29.66 21.57 3.68
N GLN A 38 -29.30 22.67 4.36
CA GLN A 38 -28.54 23.76 3.75
C GLN A 38 -27.10 23.33 3.46
N THR A 39 -26.47 22.62 4.38
CA THR A 39 -25.11 22.09 4.24
C THR A 39 -25.03 21.13 3.05
N LEU A 40 -25.98 20.21 2.93
CA LEU A 40 -26.01 19.26 1.82
C LEU A 40 -26.24 19.94 0.46
N LEU A 41 -27.13 20.93 0.40
CA LEU A 41 -27.33 21.72 -0.82
C LEU A 41 -26.09 22.51 -1.22
N ASN A 42 -25.39 23.09 -0.25
CA ASN A 42 -24.15 23.82 -0.51
C ASN A 42 -23.10 22.90 -1.13
N TRP A 43 -22.96 21.66 -0.65
CA TRP A 43 -22.05 20.69 -1.24
C TRP A 43 -22.44 20.31 -2.66
N PHE A 44 -23.73 20.06 -2.91
CA PHE A 44 -24.20 19.71 -4.24
C PHE A 44 -24.03 20.85 -5.24
N THR A 45 -24.25 22.09 -4.82
CA THR A 45 -24.09 23.28 -5.67
C THR A 45 -22.62 23.56 -5.99
N ASN A 46 -21.72 23.31 -5.03
CA ASN A 46 -20.28 23.52 -5.21
C ASN A 46 -19.60 22.37 -5.97
N SER A 47 -20.31 21.30 -6.29
CA SER A 47 -19.80 20.13 -7.00
C SER A 47 -20.27 20.08 -8.45
N SER A 48 -19.44 19.55 -9.34
CA SER A 48 -19.86 19.26 -10.71
C SER A 48 -20.80 18.04 -10.82
N ASP A 49 -20.61 17.04 -9.96
CA ASP A 49 -21.48 15.85 -9.89
C ASP A 49 -21.78 15.49 -8.43
N MET A 50 -22.98 15.87 -7.98
CA MET A 50 -23.47 15.57 -6.62
C MET A 50 -23.53 14.07 -6.29
N PHE A 51 -23.56 13.19 -7.29
CA PHE A 51 -23.57 11.75 -7.08
C PHE A 51 -22.22 11.23 -6.56
N GLU A 52 -21.13 11.99 -6.70
CA GLU A 52 -19.82 11.58 -6.16
C GLU A 52 -19.84 11.40 -4.64
N PHE A 53 -20.65 12.20 -3.94
CA PHE A 53 -20.84 12.14 -2.50
C PHE A 53 -21.66 10.94 -2.03
N LEU A 54 -22.39 10.29 -2.93
CA LEU A 54 -23.38 9.29 -2.59
C LEU A 54 -22.83 7.88 -2.68
N GLN A 55 -23.35 7.00 -1.83
CA GLN A 55 -23.07 5.56 -1.90
C GLN A 55 -23.54 4.97 -3.25
N PRO A 56 -22.85 3.94 -3.78
CA PRO A 56 -23.18 3.34 -5.08
C PRO A 56 -24.65 2.93 -5.25
N ARG A 57 -25.31 2.52 -4.15
CA ARG A 57 -26.74 2.14 -4.14
C ARG A 57 -27.68 3.27 -4.59
N LEU A 58 -27.25 4.53 -4.46
CA LEU A 58 -28.03 5.70 -4.85
C LEU A 58 -27.76 6.16 -6.29
N MET A 59 -26.79 5.55 -7.00
CA MET A 59 -26.52 5.87 -8.41
C MET A 59 -27.72 5.59 -9.32
N ARG A 60 -28.60 4.67 -8.93
CA ARG A 60 -29.87 4.39 -9.65
C ARG A 60 -30.75 5.63 -9.82
N TYR A 61 -30.62 6.63 -8.95
CA TYR A 61 -31.38 7.86 -9.02
C TYR A 61 -30.85 8.85 -10.08
N LYS A 62 -29.64 8.62 -10.62
CA LYS A 62 -29.07 9.45 -11.69
C LYS A 62 -29.87 9.37 -13.00
N LEU A 63 -30.61 8.28 -13.20
CA LEU A 63 -31.46 8.04 -14.38
C LEU A 63 -32.96 8.06 -14.03
N ASP A 64 -33.30 8.35 -12.77
CA ASP A 64 -34.68 8.35 -12.29
C ASP A 64 -35.30 9.75 -12.39
N ASN A 65 -36.16 9.96 -13.39
CA ASN A 65 -36.85 11.23 -13.59
C ASN A 65 -38.15 11.36 -12.79
N ARG A 66 -38.53 10.35 -11.97
CA ARG A 66 -39.79 10.35 -11.23
C ARG A 66 -39.71 11.06 -9.89
N LEU A 67 -38.50 11.17 -9.32
CA LEU A 67 -38.29 11.64 -7.97
C LEU A 67 -37.85 13.11 -7.98
N ILE A 68 -38.61 13.96 -7.29
CA ILE A 68 -38.32 15.40 -7.23
C ILE A 68 -37.07 15.61 -6.37
N PHE A 69 -36.18 16.51 -6.79
CA PHE A 69 -34.91 16.78 -6.10
C PHE A 69 -35.08 17.07 -4.60
N SER A 70 -36.11 17.81 -4.19
CA SER A 70 -36.38 18.06 -2.76
C SER A 70 -36.66 16.77 -1.98
N GLN A 71 -37.42 15.84 -2.55
CA GLN A 71 -37.68 14.52 -1.96
C GLN A 71 -36.42 13.66 -1.94
N PHE A 72 -35.53 13.83 -2.92
CA PHE A 72 -34.24 13.15 -2.96
C PHE A 72 -33.34 13.58 -1.81
N VAL A 73 -33.22 14.90 -1.61
CA VAL A 73 -32.42 15.47 -0.52
C VAL A 73 -32.96 15.03 0.84
N LEU A 74 -34.28 15.07 1.05
CA LEU A 74 -34.90 14.57 2.29
C LEU A 74 -34.63 13.09 2.52
N LYS A 75 -34.61 12.28 1.45
CA LYS A 75 -34.29 10.85 1.54
C LYS A 75 -32.85 10.61 1.99
N ILE A 76 -31.91 11.45 1.54
CA ILE A 76 -30.51 11.38 2.00
C ILE A 76 -30.43 11.78 3.48
N LEU A 77 -31.09 12.87 3.89
CA LEU A 77 -31.08 13.36 5.27
C LEU A 77 -31.73 12.39 6.27
N ASN A 78 -32.71 11.59 5.83
CA ASN A 78 -33.32 10.56 6.69
C ASN A 78 -32.40 9.37 6.98
N ASP A 79 -31.37 9.15 6.14
CA ASP A 79 -30.49 7.98 6.22
C ASP A 79 -29.07 8.35 5.77
N ILE A 80 -28.47 9.33 6.46
CA ILE A 80 -27.21 9.99 6.04
C ILE A 80 -26.07 8.99 5.96
N ASP A 81 -25.90 8.15 6.99
CA ASP A 81 -24.75 7.22 7.09
C ASP A 81 -24.72 6.19 5.96
N ASN A 82 -25.90 5.75 5.51
CA ASN A 82 -25.96 4.80 4.39
C ASN A 82 -26.08 5.54 3.05
N SER A 83 -26.40 6.82 3.02
CA SER A 83 -26.60 7.58 1.78
C SER A 83 -25.34 8.28 1.30
N LEU A 84 -24.58 8.87 2.22
CA LEU A 84 -23.34 9.56 1.92
C LEU A 84 -22.14 8.64 2.10
N LYS A 85 -21.07 8.93 1.35
CA LYS A 85 -19.75 8.36 1.59
C LYS A 85 -19.08 9.13 2.72
N LEU A 86 -19.23 8.64 3.93
CA LEU A 86 -18.54 9.13 5.12
C LEU A 86 -17.32 8.25 5.43
N PRO A 87 -16.24 8.80 6.01
CA PRO A 87 -16.05 10.20 6.42
C PRO A 87 -15.96 11.15 5.23
N LEU A 88 -16.47 12.37 5.37
CA LEU A 88 -16.46 13.38 4.30
C LEU A 88 -15.73 14.62 4.80
N ALA A 89 -14.66 15.00 4.10
CA ALA A 89 -13.85 16.16 4.45
C ALA A 89 -14.22 17.36 3.55
N VAL A 90 -14.51 18.49 4.18
CA VAL A 90 -14.82 19.77 3.54
C VAL A 90 -13.64 20.70 3.78
N THR A 91 -13.00 21.13 2.71
CA THR A 91 -11.97 22.18 2.73
C THR A 91 -12.48 23.41 2.01
N ASP A 92 -11.74 24.52 2.09
CA ASP A 92 -12.12 25.78 1.46
C ASP A 92 -12.16 25.66 -0.08
N THR A 93 -11.45 24.69 -0.66
CA THR A 93 -11.34 24.50 -2.11
C THR A 93 -12.10 23.28 -2.64
N ASN A 94 -12.14 22.18 -1.88
CA ASN A 94 -12.65 20.90 -2.36
C ASN A 94 -13.40 20.13 -1.26
N ILE A 95 -14.28 19.23 -1.68
CA ILE A 95 -14.97 18.27 -0.82
C ILE A 95 -14.50 16.87 -1.20
N ILE A 96 -14.01 16.10 -0.22
CA ILE A 96 -13.47 14.75 -0.42
C ILE A 96 -14.41 13.76 0.29
N PRO A 97 -15.31 13.08 -0.45
CA PRO A 97 -16.17 12.04 0.10
C PRO A 97 -15.44 10.71 0.30
N GLY A 98 -15.85 9.95 1.31
CA GLY A 98 -15.37 8.58 1.55
C GLY A 98 -13.91 8.50 1.95
N LEU A 99 -13.44 9.48 2.72
CA LEU A 99 -12.05 9.62 3.12
C LEU A 99 -11.54 8.35 3.81
N THR A 100 -10.50 7.77 3.21
CA THR A 100 -9.77 6.64 3.76
C THR A 100 -8.50 7.10 4.51
N PRO A 101 -7.90 6.27 5.37
CA PRO A 101 -6.68 6.65 6.11
C PRO A 101 -5.49 6.97 5.17
N GLY A 102 -5.45 6.37 3.99
CA GLY A 102 -4.44 6.67 2.96
C GLY A 102 -4.63 8.04 2.31
N GLU A 103 -5.89 8.46 2.12
CA GLU A 103 -6.24 9.73 1.46
C GLU A 103 -6.06 10.95 2.36
N VAL A 104 -5.86 10.76 3.67
CA VAL A 104 -5.48 11.86 4.59
C VAL A 104 -4.21 12.58 4.11
N THR A 105 -3.34 11.89 3.36
CA THR A 105 -2.14 12.48 2.75
C THR A 105 -2.43 13.57 1.72
N ILE A 106 -3.67 13.67 1.19
CA ILE A 106 -4.09 14.73 0.27
C ILE A 106 -4.00 16.11 0.94
N PHE A 107 -4.24 16.17 2.26
CA PHE A 107 -4.16 17.41 3.04
C PHE A 107 -2.73 17.83 3.37
N LEU A 108 -1.74 16.97 3.10
CA LEU A 108 -0.34 17.28 3.38
C LEU A 108 0.27 18.17 2.29
N PRO A 109 1.20 19.07 2.68
CA PRO A 109 2.01 19.81 1.74
C PRO A 109 2.73 18.86 0.75
N PRO A 110 2.97 19.30 -0.50
CA PRO A 110 3.66 18.48 -1.51
C PRO A 110 5.02 17.96 -1.06
N GLU A 111 5.70 18.67 -0.16
CA GLU A 111 7.01 18.32 0.40
C GLU A 111 6.97 17.04 1.25
N TYR A 112 5.95 16.90 2.11
CA TYR A 112 5.74 15.68 2.91
C TYR A 112 5.42 14.47 2.03
N ARG A 113 4.64 14.69 0.96
CA ARG A 113 4.34 13.64 -0.02
C ARG A 113 5.59 13.18 -0.77
N LYS A 114 6.54 14.07 -1.06
CA LYS A 114 7.83 13.69 -1.67
C LYS A 114 8.64 12.81 -0.74
N THR A 115 8.73 13.14 0.55
CA THR A 115 9.49 12.35 1.52
C THR A 115 8.89 10.96 1.76
N GLU A 116 7.56 10.84 1.90
CA GLU A 116 6.88 9.55 2.03
C GLU A 116 7.08 8.70 0.77
N ARG A 117 6.95 9.33 -0.41
CA ARG A 117 7.20 8.66 -1.69
C ARG A 117 8.63 8.13 -1.80
N ILE A 118 9.63 8.91 -1.39
CA ILE A 118 11.04 8.49 -1.36
C ILE A 118 11.22 7.29 -0.44
N GLN A 119 10.64 7.30 0.77
CA GLN A 119 10.72 6.19 1.71
C GLN A 119 10.04 4.91 1.17
N LEU A 120 8.86 5.05 0.58
CA LEU A 120 8.15 3.93 -0.06
C LEU A 120 8.95 3.37 -1.24
N TYR A 121 9.55 4.23 -2.07
CA TYR A 121 10.46 3.79 -3.13
C TYR A 121 11.70 3.07 -2.60
N HIS A 122 12.27 3.52 -1.47
CA HIS A 122 13.39 2.80 -0.85
C HIS A 122 12.96 1.42 -0.34
N GLN A 123 11.82 1.29 0.32
CA GLN A 123 11.28 0.01 0.76
C GLN A 123 10.98 -0.92 -0.42
N LEU A 124 10.36 -0.40 -1.47
CA LEU A 124 10.10 -1.14 -2.70
C LEU A 124 11.39 -1.61 -3.35
N ASN A 125 12.40 -0.72 -3.46
CA ASN A 125 13.71 -1.07 -4.00
C ASN A 125 14.40 -2.15 -3.17
N GLN A 126 14.28 -2.13 -1.83
CA GLN A 126 14.82 -3.19 -0.96
C GLN A 126 14.15 -4.54 -1.25
N LEU A 127 12.82 -4.58 -1.27
CA LEU A 127 12.06 -5.80 -1.56
C LEU A 127 12.34 -6.34 -2.97
N ASP A 128 12.46 -5.44 -3.96
CA ASP A 128 12.83 -5.81 -5.32
C ASP A 128 14.25 -6.37 -5.40
N THR A 129 15.19 -5.81 -4.64
CA THR A 129 16.58 -6.29 -4.57
C THR A 129 16.65 -7.68 -3.95
N GLU A 130 15.90 -7.91 -2.86
CA GLU A 130 15.80 -9.20 -2.20
C GLU A 130 15.19 -10.29 -3.12
N ARG A 131 14.10 -9.96 -3.81
CA ARG A 131 13.49 -10.86 -4.79
C ARG A 131 14.42 -11.13 -5.96
N ARG A 132 15.12 -10.10 -6.45
CA ARG A 132 16.07 -10.22 -7.56
C ARG A 132 17.22 -11.14 -7.23
N PHE A 133 17.79 -11.03 -6.03
CA PHE A 133 18.84 -11.94 -5.56
C PHE A 133 18.44 -13.40 -5.72
N TRP A 134 17.29 -13.79 -5.14
CA TRP A 134 16.84 -15.19 -5.17
C TRP A 134 16.47 -15.69 -6.56
N ARG A 135 15.94 -14.79 -7.41
CA ARG A 135 15.64 -15.11 -8.80
C ARG A 135 16.91 -15.31 -9.61
N ASN A 136 17.85 -14.38 -9.53
CA ASN A 136 19.12 -14.45 -10.27
C ASN A 136 19.92 -15.67 -9.80
N LEU A 137 19.96 -15.96 -8.50
CA LEU A 137 20.59 -17.18 -7.97
C LEU A 137 19.97 -18.46 -8.54
N LYS A 138 18.64 -18.50 -8.69
CA LYS A 138 17.97 -19.63 -9.35
C LYS A 138 18.40 -19.75 -10.81
N ILE A 139 18.43 -18.64 -11.55
CA ILE A 139 18.81 -18.59 -12.97
C ILE A 139 20.26 -19.05 -13.16
N PHE A 140 21.21 -18.47 -12.42
CA PHE A 140 22.62 -18.83 -12.53
C PHE A 140 22.86 -20.28 -12.15
N ARG A 141 22.21 -20.79 -11.10
CA ARG A 141 22.27 -22.22 -10.75
C ARG A 141 21.80 -23.10 -11.90
N GLU A 142 20.70 -22.73 -12.57
CA GLU A 142 20.16 -23.46 -13.71
C GLU A 142 21.10 -23.42 -14.91
N GLN A 143 21.73 -22.26 -15.17
CA GLN A 143 22.74 -22.09 -16.23
C GLN A 143 24.01 -22.91 -15.97
N SER A 144 24.46 -23.01 -14.73
CA SER A 144 25.59 -23.87 -14.33
C SER A 144 25.25 -25.36 -14.36
N GLY A 145 23.99 -25.74 -14.65
CA GLY A 145 23.54 -27.13 -14.71
C GLY A 145 23.45 -27.85 -13.36
N LEU A 146 23.65 -27.13 -12.24
CA LEU A 146 23.70 -27.71 -10.90
C LEU A 146 22.30 -27.98 -10.34
N ARG A 147 22.07 -29.18 -9.81
CA ARG A 147 20.89 -29.44 -8.98
C ARG A 147 21.05 -28.74 -7.63
N TRP A 148 19.92 -28.42 -6.98
CA TRP A 148 19.94 -27.79 -5.65
C TRP A 148 20.76 -28.58 -4.61
N PHE A 149 20.74 -29.90 -4.68
CA PHE A 149 21.55 -30.76 -3.81
C PHE A 149 23.06 -30.57 -4.03
N GLU A 150 23.51 -30.55 -5.28
CA GLU A 150 24.93 -30.39 -5.65
C GLU A 150 25.42 -28.98 -5.30
N PHE A 151 24.62 -27.96 -5.61
CA PHE A 151 24.89 -26.59 -5.20
C PHE A 151 25.06 -26.47 -3.68
N ASN A 152 24.16 -27.10 -2.90
CA ASN A 152 24.25 -27.11 -1.45
C ASN A 152 25.46 -27.90 -0.92
N GLN A 153 25.94 -28.92 -1.63
CA GLN A 153 27.16 -29.61 -1.21
C GLN A 153 28.38 -28.72 -1.42
N LEU A 154 28.47 -28.03 -2.55
CA LEU A 154 29.57 -27.13 -2.87
C LEU A 154 29.59 -25.91 -1.94
N MET A 155 28.44 -25.28 -1.71
CA MET A 155 28.29 -24.11 -0.84
C MET A 155 28.74 -24.31 0.61
N PHE A 156 28.57 -25.54 1.11
CA PHE A 156 28.79 -25.87 2.52
C PHE A 156 29.89 -26.92 2.72
N SER A 157 30.71 -27.16 1.68
CA SER A 157 31.81 -28.13 1.71
C SER A 157 32.86 -27.78 2.75
N ASP A 158 33.14 -26.49 2.92
CA ASP A 158 34.20 -25.98 3.82
C ASP A 158 33.68 -25.54 5.20
N THR A 159 32.43 -25.89 5.58
CA THR A 159 31.79 -25.30 6.77
C THR A 159 32.25 -25.94 8.08
N SER A 160 32.28 -27.28 8.13
CA SER A 160 32.67 -28.09 9.30
C SER A 160 32.59 -29.58 8.92
N ASP A 161 33.42 -30.41 9.57
CA ASP A 161 33.30 -31.87 9.49
C ASP A 161 32.10 -32.40 10.32
N ASP A 162 31.53 -31.56 11.20
CA ASP A 162 30.32 -31.90 11.96
C ASP A 162 29.05 -31.77 11.08
N LEU A 163 28.43 -32.92 10.79
CA LEU A 163 27.17 -33.04 10.07
C LEU A 163 26.04 -32.19 10.69
N GLY A 164 26.06 -31.98 12.02
CA GLY A 164 25.09 -31.15 12.73
C GLY A 164 25.24 -29.66 12.42
N GLU A 165 26.47 -29.16 12.34
CA GLU A 165 26.78 -27.77 12.01
C GLU A 165 26.48 -27.45 10.54
N VAL A 166 26.83 -28.37 9.64
CA VAL A 166 26.49 -28.27 8.20
C VAL A 166 24.98 -28.22 8.00
N LYS A 167 24.22 -29.01 8.75
CA LYS A 167 22.74 -28.99 8.69
C LYS A 167 22.19 -27.64 9.15
N ARG A 168 22.67 -27.11 10.29
CA ARG A 168 22.25 -25.78 10.79
C ARG A 168 22.57 -24.67 9.79
N ALA A 169 23.75 -24.70 9.16
CA ALA A 169 24.14 -23.70 8.17
C ALA A 169 23.22 -23.71 6.94
N LYS A 170 22.86 -24.91 6.45
CA LYS A 170 21.88 -25.09 5.36
C LYS A 170 20.51 -24.58 5.75
N ASP A 171 20.01 -24.97 6.92
CA ASP A 171 18.69 -24.55 7.42
C ASP A 171 18.61 -23.02 7.56
N ASN A 172 19.68 -22.39 8.06
CA ASN A 172 19.77 -20.93 8.15
C ASN A 172 19.74 -20.26 6.77
N PHE A 173 20.48 -20.77 5.78
CA PHE A 173 20.46 -20.24 4.41
C PHE A 173 19.05 -20.33 3.78
N PHE A 174 18.36 -21.45 3.96
CA PHE A 174 16.99 -21.60 3.47
C PHE A 174 15.96 -20.80 4.25
N ALA A 175 16.23 -20.45 5.52
CA ALA A 175 15.40 -19.51 6.27
C ALA A 175 15.43 -18.10 5.62
N TYR A 176 16.59 -17.64 5.14
CA TYR A 176 16.67 -16.39 4.37
C TYR A 176 15.85 -16.47 3.08
N LYS A 177 15.91 -17.59 2.35
CA LYS A 177 15.10 -17.81 1.14
C LYS A 177 13.60 -17.77 1.42
N ARG A 178 13.16 -18.48 2.47
CA ARG A 178 11.74 -18.54 2.85
C ARG A 178 11.20 -17.18 3.24
N ASN A 179 12.03 -16.36 3.88
CA ASN A 179 11.66 -15.01 4.32
C ASN A 179 11.95 -13.94 3.26
N LEU A 180 12.39 -14.33 2.05
CA LEU A 180 12.84 -13.42 0.99
C LEU A 180 13.85 -12.37 1.49
N LYS A 181 14.78 -12.77 2.36
CA LYS A 181 15.86 -11.89 2.82
C LYS A 181 17.15 -12.22 2.10
N ILE A 182 18.02 -11.22 1.95
CA ILE A 182 19.37 -11.42 1.42
C ILE A 182 20.21 -12.15 2.49
N PRO A 183 20.88 -13.26 2.16
CA PRO A 183 21.77 -13.95 3.09
C PRO A 183 23.03 -13.11 3.37
N PRO A 184 23.77 -13.39 4.46
CA PRO A 184 25.02 -12.70 4.77
C PRO A 184 26.02 -12.70 3.60
N GLN A 185 26.82 -11.64 3.51
CA GLN A 185 27.79 -11.42 2.42
C GLN A 185 28.70 -12.63 2.16
N GLU A 186 29.17 -13.30 3.22
CA GLU A 186 30.01 -14.50 3.09
C GLU A 186 29.32 -15.63 2.31
N GLN A 187 28.00 -15.80 2.48
CA GLN A 187 27.22 -16.80 1.75
C GLN A 187 27.00 -16.38 0.30
N ILE A 188 26.86 -15.08 0.03
CA ILE A 188 26.76 -14.54 -1.34
C ILE A 188 28.05 -14.79 -2.10
N GLU A 189 29.20 -14.50 -1.49
CA GLU A 189 30.52 -14.72 -2.09
C GLU A 189 30.79 -16.20 -2.35
N LYS A 190 30.40 -17.09 -1.43
CA LYS A 190 30.46 -18.53 -1.64
C LYS A 190 29.58 -18.96 -2.82
N ALA A 191 28.36 -18.44 -2.92
CA ALA A 191 27.47 -18.74 -4.05
C ALA A 191 28.03 -18.25 -5.37
N ALA A 192 28.60 -17.04 -5.40
CA ALA A 192 29.26 -16.47 -6.56
C ALA A 192 30.41 -17.36 -7.04
N LYS A 193 31.28 -17.79 -6.11
CA LYS A 193 32.41 -18.70 -6.39
C LYS A 193 31.94 -20.06 -6.93
N VAL A 194 30.90 -20.66 -6.34
CA VAL A 194 30.34 -21.95 -6.79
C VAL A 194 29.76 -21.84 -8.21
N LEU A 195 29.14 -20.70 -8.53
CA LEU A 195 28.51 -20.47 -9.83
C LEU A 195 29.44 -19.83 -10.87
N MET A 196 30.68 -19.49 -10.47
CA MET A 196 31.69 -18.80 -11.29
C MET A 196 31.19 -17.45 -11.85
N ILE A 197 30.54 -16.66 -11.01
CA ILE A 197 30.04 -15.31 -11.33
C ILE A 197 30.54 -14.28 -10.30
N GLU A 198 30.34 -13.01 -10.56
CA GLU A 198 30.62 -11.95 -9.57
C GLU A 198 29.45 -11.81 -8.58
N PRO A 199 29.71 -11.48 -7.30
CA PRO A 199 28.64 -11.27 -6.31
C PRO A 199 27.61 -10.22 -6.73
N GLU A 200 28.04 -9.23 -7.50
CA GLU A 200 27.20 -8.14 -8.02
C GLU A 200 26.15 -8.63 -9.01
N ASP A 201 26.42 -9.74 -9.73
CA ASP A 201 25.53 -10.31 -10.74
C ASP A 201 24.20 -10.80 -10.15
N PHE A 202 24.18 -11.17 -8.86
CA PHE A 202 22.92 -11.51 -8.19
C PHE A 202 21.97 -10.32 -8.07
N PHE A 203 22.46 -9.09 -8.20
CA PHE A 203 21.69 -7.86 -8.00
C PHE A 203 21.46 -7.08 -9.30
N THR A 204 22.09 -7.47 -10.41
CA THR A 204 21.94 -6.81 -11.70
C THR A 204 20.55 -7.05 -12.29
N LYS A 205 19.95 -5.97 -12.81
CA LYS A 205 18.69 -6.04 -13.57
C LYS A 205 18.97 -6.75 -14.89
N THR A 206 18.29 -7.86 -15.14
CA THR A 206 18.35 -8.51 -16.45
C THR A 206 17.38 -7.82 -17.41
N VAL A 207 17.57 -7.96 -18.73
CA VAL A 207 16.69 -7.35 -19.75
C VAL A 207 15.21 -7.75 -19.57
N SER A 208 14.95 -8.93 -18.99
CA SER A 208 13.59 -9.39 -18.64
C SER A 208 12.91 -8.54 -17.56
N ASP A 209 13.64 -7.79 -16.74
CA ASP A 209 13.07 -6.86 -15.76
C ASP A 209 12.49 -5.60 -16.40
N LEU A 210 12.89 -5.27 -17.63
CA LEU A 210 12.45 -4.06 -18.33
C LEU A 210 11.14 -4.26 -19.10
N GLN A 211 10.69 -5.51 -19.26
CA GLN A 211 9.49 -5.86 -20.05
C GLN A 211 8.21 -6.02 -19.22
N ASN A 212 8.29 -5.92 -17.89
CA ASN A 212 7.13 -6.06 -16.97
C ASN A 212 6.68 -4.71 -16.37
N PHE A 213 6.89 -3.59 -17.08
CA PHE A 213 6.35 -2.27 -16.72
C PHE A 213 5.18 -1.90 -17.61
#